data_AF-A0A0J5GY80-F1
#
_entry.id   AF-A0A0J5GY80-F1
#
_cell.length_a   1.000
_cell.length_b   1.000
_cell.length_c   1.000
_cell.angle_alpha   90.00
_cell.angle_beta   90.00
_cell.angle_gamma   90.00
#
_symmetry.space_group_name_H-M   'P 1'
#
loop_
_entity.id
_entity.type
_entity.pdbx_description
1 polymer ?
#
loop_
_entity_poly.entity_id
_entity_poly.type
_entity_poly.pdbx_seq_one_letter_code
_entity_poly.pdbx_strand_id
1 'polypeptide(L)'
;MEKGGLTLSETFVAVQKNGDGDITGFKTSTGRVLSYQEALNDVNQGVVIGANVFKGKDGEMYIRGNADGDPTNNLDNLPMF
;
A
#
# COMPACT_ATOMS: atom_id res chain seq x y z
N MET A 1 8.89 30.68 -6.10
CA MET A 1 8.85 29.20 -6.01
C MET A 1 7.39 28.86 -5.82
N GLU A 2 6.76 28.36 -6.89
CA GLU A 2 5.31 28.20 -6.94
C GLU A 2 4.80 27.16 -5.95
N LYS A 3 3.62 27.44 -5.41
CA LYS A 3 2.83 26.65 -4.46
C LYS A 3 2.70 25.19 -4.93
N GLY A 4 3.32 24.25 -4.22
CA GLY A 4 3.00 22.82 -4.36
C GLY A 4 1.63 22.54 -3.75
N GLY A 5 0.64 22.28 -4.59
CA GLY A 5 -0.73 21.97 -4.15
C GLY A 5 -0.76 20.78 -3.18
N LEU A 6 -1.78 20.77 -2.32
CA LEU A 6 -2.16 19.61 -1.51
C LEU A 6 -2.31 18.40 -2.44
N THR A 7 -1.26 17.58 -2.57
CA THR A 7 -1.42 16.25 -3.16
C THR A 7 -2.25 15.48 -2.16
N LEU A 8 -3.52 15.25 -2.48
CA LEU A 8 -4.37 14.36 -1.70
C LEU A 8 -3.69 12.99 -1.69
N SER A 9 -3.08 12.62 -0.56
CA SER A 9 -2.42 11.33 -0.41
C SER A 9 -3.44 10.20 -0.61
N GLU A 10 -3.04 9.15 -1.34
CA GLU A 10 -3.90 8.00 -1.60
C GLU A 10 -3.79 6.97 -0.46
N THR A 11 -4.78 6.11 -0.30
CA THR A 11 -4.73 4.95 0.61
C THR A 11 -5.06 3.67 -0.14
N PHE A 12 -4.63 2.52 0.36
CA PHE A 12 -5.10 1.23 -0.17
C PHE A 12 -6.52 0.94 0.32
N VAL A 13 -7.41 0.54 -0.59
CA VAL A 13 -8.81 0.23 -0.28
C VAL A 13 -9.21 -1.21 -0.62
N ALA A 14 -8.41 -1.90 -1.44
CA ALA A 14 -8.60 -3.30 -1.79
C ALA A 14 -7.28 -3.93 -2.25
N VAL A 15 -7.19 -5.26 -2.23
CA VAL A 15 -6.00 -6.02 -2.63
C VAL A 15 -6.32 -7.09 -3.66
N GLN A 16 -5.33 -7.47 -4.46
CA GLN A 16 -5.36 -8.69 -5.25
C GLN A 16 -4.52 -9.75 -4.55
N LYS A 17 -5.01 -10.98 -4.46
CA LYS A 17 -4.29 -12.11 -3.84
C LYS A 17 -4.09 -13.24 -4.84
N ASN A 18 -2.95 -13.94 -4.77
CA ASN A 18 -2.73 -15.17 -5.54
C ASN A 18 -3.48 -16.36 -4.88
N GLY A 19 -3.34 -17.56 -5.46
CA GLY A 19 -3.99 -18.78 -4.95
C GLY A 19 -3.55 -19.20 -3.54
N ASP A 20 -2.39 -18.73 -3.08
CA ASP A 20 -1.83 -18.99 -1.75
C ASP A 20 -2.25 -17.94 -0.72
N GLY A 21 -2.93 -16.86 -1.16
CA GLY A 21 -3.37 -15.76 -0.31
C GLY A 21 -2.38 -14.60 -0.20
N ASP A 22 -1.26 -14.64 -0.93
CA ASP A 22 -0.28 -13.53 -0.93
C ASP A 22 -0.80 -12.36 -1.74
N ILE A 23 -0.59 -11.14 -1.22
CA ILE A 23 -0.94 -9.92 -1.92
C ILE A 23 -0.01 -9.71 -3.13
N THR A 24 -0.59 -9.56 -4.30
CA THR A 24 0.11 -9.35 -5.58
C THR A 24 -0.12 -7.96 -6.18
N GLY A 25 -1.14 -7.24 -5.70
CA GLY A 25 -1.50 -5.92 -6.20
C GLY A 25 -2.47 -5.20 -5.27
N PHE A 26 -2.65 -3.90 -5.52
CA PHE A 26 -3.44 -3.01 -4.68
C PHE A 26 -4.34 -2.12 -5.53
N LYS A 27 -5.50 -1.76 -4.98
CA LYS A 27 -6.33 -0.66 -5.48
C LYS A 27 -6.24 0.51 -4.53
N THR A 28 -6.00 1.70 -5.06
CA THR A 28 -5.94 2.93 -4.26
C THR A 28 -7.30 3.62 -4.15
N SER A 29 -7.45 4.54 -3.21
CA SER A 29 -8.67 5.33 -2.99
C SER A 29 -9.07 6.20 -4.18
N THR A 30 -8.15 6.46 -5.13
CA THR A 30 -8.43 7.18 -6.39
C THR A 30 -8.81 6.24 -7.54
N GLY A 31 -8.81 4.93 -7.29
CA GLY A 31 -9.19 3.90 -8.27
C GLY A 31 -8.03 3.36 -9.12
N ARG A 32 -6.79 3.79 -8.89
CA ARG A 32 -5.62 3.18 -9.54
C ARG A 32 -5.47 1.72 -9.11
N VAL A 33 -5.04 0.88 -10.04
CA VAL A 33 -4.63 -0.50 -9.76
C VAL A 33 -3.13 -0.58 -9.95
N LEU A 34 -2.44 -1.01 -8.90
CA LEU A 34 -0.98 -1.07 -8.85
C LEU A 34 -0.54 -2.52 -8.69
N SER A 35 0.50 -2.91 -9.42
CA SER A 35 1.29 -4.07 -9.07
C SER A 35 1.95 -3.88 -7.69
N TYR A 36 2.37 -4.97 -7.06
CA TYR A 36 3.08 -4.91 -5.79
C TYR A 36 4.32 -3.99 -5.85
N GLN A 37 5.08 -4.03 -6.95
CA GLN A 37 6.29 -3.23 -7.11
C GLN A 37 6.01 -1.74 -7.26
N GLU A 38 4.95 -1.36 -7.99
CA GLU A 38 4.50 0.03 -8.10
C GLU A 38 4.00 0.55 -6.75
N ALA A 39 3.21 -0.26 -6.04
CA ALA A 39 2.73 0.07 -4.71
C ALA A 39 3.89 0.30 -3.73
N LEU A 40 4.94 -0.52 -3.80
CA LEU A 40 6.12 -0.37 -2.96
C LEU A 40 6.82 0.98 -3.21
N ASN A 41 6.97 1.36 -4.47
CA ASN A 41 7.53 2.65 -4.83
C ASN A 41 6.64 3.81 -4.34
N ASP A 42 5.33 3.74 -4.54
CA ASP A 42 4.39 4.80 -4.16
C ASP A 42 4.30 4.99 -2.64
N VAL A 43 4.36 3.89 -1.87
CA VAL A 43 4.45 3.96 -0.40
C VAL A 43 5.78 4.57 0.03
N ASN A 44 6.89 4.16 -0.58
CA ASN A 44 8.22 4.70 -0.26
C ASN A 44 8.35 6.20 -0.59
N GLN A 45 7.62 6.70 -1.59
CA GLN A 45 7.58 8.11 -1.97
C GLN A 45 6.53 8.93 -1.21
N GLY A 46 5.69 8.30 -0.38
CA GLY A 46 4.60 8.97 0.34
C GLY A 46 3.41 9.38 -0.53
N VAL A 47 3.31 8.83 -1.75
CA VAL A 47 2.13 9.00 -2.63
C VAL A 47 0.95 8.22 -2.06
N VAL A 48 1.20 7.00 -1.59
CA VAL A 48 0.25 6.20 -0.82
C VAL A 48 0.65 6.22 0.65
N ILE A 49 -0.30 6.53 1.52
CA ILE A 49 -0.15 6.58 2.98
C ILE A 49 -0.94 5.47 3.66
N GLY A 50 -0.78 5.32 4.98
CA GLY A 50 -1.43 4.25 5.75
C GLY A 50 -0.71 2.90 5.69
N ALA A 51 0.40 2.84 4.95
CA ALA A 51 1.29 1.69 4.85
C ALA A 51 2.75 2.17 4.92
N ASN A 52 3.67 1.25 5.22
CA ASN A 52 5.11 1.51 5.24
C ASN A 52 5.87 0.40 4.52
N VAL A 53 7.01 0.78 3.93
CA VAL A 53 7.98 -0.20 3.42
C VAL A 53 8.93 -0.61 4.55
N PHE A 54 9.25 -1.91 4.61
CA PHE A 54 10.26 -2.43 5.53
C PHE A 54 11.11 -3.50 4.84
N LYS A 55 12.34 -3.68 5.33
CA LYS A 55 13.22 -4.76 4.88
C LYS A 55 12.94 -6.03 5.67
N GLY A 56 12.64 -7.12 4.97
CA GLY A 56 12.46 -8.46 5.52
C GLY A 56 13.77 -9.07 6.01
N LYS A 57 13.68 -10.21 6.70
CA LYS A 57 14.85 -10.95 7.18
C LYS A 57 15.69 -11.57 6.05
N ASP A 58 15.03 -11.86 4.93
CA ASP A 58 15.62 -12.31 3.66
C ASP A 58 16.35 -11.19 2.91
N GLY A 59 16.13 -9.92 3.30
CA GLY A 59 16.74 -8.76 2.69
C GLY A 59 15.87 -8.08 1.62
N GLU A 60 14.71 -8.63 1.31
CA GLU A 60 13.76 -8.05 0.35
C GLU A 60 12.92 -6.95 0.98
N MET A 61 12.30 -6.11 0.14
CA MET A 61 11.48 -4.99 0.59
C MET A 61 9.99 -5.35 0.52
N TYR A 62 9.26 -5.06 1.59
CA TYR A 62 7.87 -5.45 1.77
C TYR A 62 7.01 -4.27 2.23
N ILE A 63 5.72 -4.34 1.95
CA ILE A 63 4.72 -3.38 2.41
C ILE A 63 4.00 -3.97 3.62
N ARG A 64 3.80 -3.16 4.67
CA ARG A 64 2.93 -3.49 5.79
C ARG A 64 2.00 -2.32 6.11
N GLY A 65 0.85 -2.61 6.71
CA GLY A 65 0.01 -1.59 7.33
C GLY A 65 0.74 -0.89 8.48
N ASN A 66 0.19 0.24 8.92
CA ASN A 66 0.69 0.92 10.12
C ASN A 66 0.53 0.03 11.36
N ALA A 67 1.52 0.04 12.25
CA ALA A 67 1.43 -0.67 13.54
C ALA A 67 0.73 0.20 14.60
N ASP A 68 -0.47 0.69 14.29
CA ASP A 68 -1.26 1.58 15.15
C ASP A 68 -2.29 0.84 16.03
N GLY A 69 -2.45 -0.47 15.84
CA GLY A 69 -3.37 -1.30 16.58
C GLY A 69 -4.81 -1.26 16.06
N ASP A 70 -5.08 -0.58 14.94
CA ASP A 70 -6.37 -0.60 14.25
C ASP A 70 -6.41 -1.72 13.21
N PRO A 71 -7.11 -2.84 13.45
CA PRO A 71 -7.12 -3.96 12.52
C PRO A 71 -7.85 -3.66 11.21
N THR A 72 -8.60 -2.55 11.12
CA THR A 72 -9.38 -2.19 9.93
C THR A 72 -8.50 -1.68 8.78
N ASN A 73 -7.27 -1.26 9.07
CA ASN A 73 -6.30 -0.81 8.06
C ASN A 73 -5.19 -1.85 7.77
N ASN A 74 -5.30 -3.04 8.35
CA ASN A 74 -4.43 -4.17 8.01
C ASN A 74 -4.63 -4.56 6.55
N LEU A 75 -3.55 -4.56 5.76
CA LEU A 75 -3.59 -4.85 4.32
C LEU A 75 -4.23 -6.21 4.02
N ASP A 76 -4.01 -7.20 4.88
CA ASP A 76 -4.59 -8.53 4.73
C ASP A 76 -6.10 -8.60 4.94
N ASN A 77 -6.67 -7.63 5.67
CA ASN A 77 -8.10 -7.52 5.94
C ASN A 77 -8.84 -6.71 4.88
N LEU A 78 -8.13 -6.07 3.93
CA LEU A 78 -8.75 -5.32 2.86
C LEU A 78 -9.56 -6.26 1.94
N PRO A 79 -10.69 -5.77 1.37
CA PRO A 79 -11.48 -6.56 0.44
C PRO A 79 -10.65 -6.93 -0.80
N MET A 80 -10.97 -8.09 -1.38
CA MET A 80 -10.41 -8.50 -2.68
C MET A 80 -11.20 -7.89 -3.84
N PHE A 81 -10.55 -7.70 -4.99
CA PHE A 81 -11.18 -7.19 -6.22
C PHE A 81 -10.68 -7.87 -7.49
#